data_AF-A0A2R6AU20-F1
#
_entry.id   AF-A0A2R6AU20-F1
#
_cell.length_a   1.000
_cell.length_b   1.000
_cell.length_c   1.000
_cell.angle_alpha   90.00
_cell.angle_beta   90.00
_cell.angle_gamma   90.00
#
_symmetry.space_group_name_H-M   'P 1'
#
loop_
_entity.id
_entity.type
_entity.pdbx_description
1 polymer ?
#
loop_
_entity_poly.entity_id
_entity_poly.type
_entity_poly.pdbx_seq_one_letter_code
_entity_poly.pdbx_strand_id
1 'polypeptide(L)'
;MDDELRREAEEKGVSVNTLVVSILRRYLEWDRYADRFGYVSIMGQEYNLLIESLSSTKIAELARHVGVLKNREGVLFWFKEWSRPNFLSYLSLQCKYTRIAEYESTNDGDRTLINLHHSFSKKYSSYIAECIRASLESSSESDQNITCNDNSVTLSL
;
A
#
# COMPACT_ATOMS: atom_id res chain seq x y z
N MET A 1 -31.60 8.10 0.67
CA MET A 1 -30.53 7.18 0.20
C MET A 1 -30.37 7.25 -1.31
N ASP A 2 -31.44 7.14 -2.10
CA ASP A 2 -31.34 7.26 -3.58
C ASP A 2 -30.87 8.65 -4.01
N ASP A 3 -31.41 9.71 -3.41
CA ASP A 3 -31.02 11.10 -3.73
C ASP A 3 -29.56 11.38 -3.38
N GLU A 4 -29.05 10.87 -2.25
CA GLU A 4 -27.64 11.00 -1.89
C GLU A 4 -26.72 10.23 -2.85
N LEU A 5 -27.12 9.03 -3.29
CA LEU A 5 -26.34 8.26 -4.27
C LEU A 5 -26.29 8.96 -5.64
N ARG A 6 -27.40 9.60 -6.05
CA ARG A 6 -27.44 10.41 -7.28
C ARG A 6 -26.52 11.61 -7.18
N ARG A 7 -26.58 12.36 -6.07
CA ARG A 7 -25.70 13.51 -5.83
C ARG A 7 -24.22 13.12 -5.87
N GLU A 8 -23.84 12.05 -5.17
CA GLU A 8 -22.46 11.54 -5.18
C GLU A 8 -22.01 11.07 -6.57
N ALA A 9 -22.90 10.43 -7.32
CA ALA A 9 -22.60 9.99 -8.69
C ALA A 9 -22.40 11.19 -9.62
N GLU A 10 -23.24 12.23 -9.51
CA GLU A 10 -23.11 13.49 -10.25
C GLU A 10 -21.81 14.22 -9.91
N GLU A 11 -21.47 14.38 -8.63
CA GLU A 11 -20.22 15.01 -8.18
C GLU A 11 -18.96 14.30 -8.72
N LYS A 12 -19.04 12.97 -8.88
CA LYS A 12 -17.97 12.14 -9.45
C LYS A 12 -18.02 12.02 -10.97
N GLY A 13 -19.04 12.57 -11.63
CA GLY A 13 -19.23 12.47 -13.09
C GLY A 13 -19.50 11.04 -13.59
N VAL A 14 -20.12 10.18 -12.76
CA VAL A 14 -20.42 8.78 -13.09
C VAL A 14 -21.91 8.48 -12.95
N SER A 15 -22.38 7.35 -13.50
CA SER A 15 -23.75 6.88 -13.23
C SER A 15 -23.89 6.31 -11.82
N VAL A 16 -25.11 6.31 -11.26
CA VAL A 16 -25.39 5.64 -9.97
C VAL A 16 -25.00 4.16 -10.01
N ASN A 17 -25.25 3.46 -11.12
CA ASN A 17 -24.85 2.07 -11.28
C ASN A 17 -23.33 1.89 -11.22
N THR A 18 -22.58 2.78 -11.87
CA THR A 18 -21.11 2.79 -11.82
C THR A 18 -20.61 3.00 -10.39
N LEU A 19 -21.23 3.94 -9.65
CA LEU A 19 -20.92 4.18 -8.25
C LEU A 19 -21.17 2.93 -7.40
N VAL A 20 -22.36 2.31 -7.51
CA VAL A 20 -22.72 1.09 -6.76
C VAL A 20 -21.77 -0.05 -7.07
N VAL A 21 -21.46 -0.30 -8.34
CA VAL A 21 -20.50 -1.34 -8.74
C VAL A 21 -19.11 -1.07 -8.16
N SER A 22 -18.66 0.19 -8.10
CA SER A 22 -17.37 0.54 -7.51
C SER A 22 -17.30 0.27 -6.00
N ILE A 23 -18.39 0.53 -5.28
CA ILE A 23 -18.52 0.26 -3.83
C ILE A 23 -18.52 -1.25 -3.60
N LEU A 24 -19.33 -2.01 -4.34
CA LEU A 24 -19.39 -3.47 -4.23
C LEU A 24 -18.04 -4.11 -4.57
N ARG A 25 -17.34 -3.59 -5.59
CA ARG A 25 -15.99 -4.05 -5.92
C ARG A 25 -15.02 -3.82 -4.77
N ARG A 26 -15.01 -2.62 -4.18
CA ARG A 26 -14.19 -2.32 -3.00
C ARG A 26 -14.52 -3.25 -1.83
N TYR A 27 -15.79 -3.51 -1.56
CA TYR A 27 -16.19 -4.44 -0.50
C TYR A 27 -15.64 -5.85 -0.75
N LEU A 28 -15.71 -6.34 -1.98
CA LEU A 28 -15.23 -7.68 -2.36
C LEU A 28 -13.70 -7.79 -2.38
N GLU A 29 -13.00 -6.75 -2.78
CA GLU A 29 -11.54 -6.73 -2.85
C GLU A 29 -10.87 -6.41 -1.50
N TRP A 30 -11.51 -5.58 -0.67
CA TRP A 30 -10.90 -4.97 0.51
C TRP A 30 -11.77 -5.00 1.78
N ASP A 31 -12.87 -4.26 1.84
CA ASP A 31 -13.51 -3.90 3.13
C ASP A 31 -13.90 -5.15 3.95
N ARG A 32 -14.50 -6.17 3.30
CA ARG A 32 -14.89 -7.43 3.98
C ARG A 32 -13.73 -8.16 4.67
N TYR A 33 -12.50 -7.91 4.21
CA TYR A 33 -11.29 -8.49 4.75
C TYR A 33 -10.64 -7.55 5.75
N ALA A 34 -10.59 -6.25 5.44
CA ALA A 34 -10.04 -5.23 6.34
C ALA A 34 -10.69 -5.29 7.74
N ASP A 35 -12.01 -5.49 7.79
CA ASP A 35 -12.78 -5.64 9.03
C ASP A 35 -12.31 -6.84 9.88
N ARG A 36 -11.85 -7.92 9.23
CA ARG A 36 -11.35 -9.12 9.93
C ARG A 36 -9.90 -8.98 10.38
N PHE A 37 -9.12 -8.16 9.70
CA PHE A 37 -7.70 -7.95 9.98
C PHE A 37 -7.43 -6.86 11.03
N GLY A 38 -8.48 -6.19 11.53
CA GLY A 38 -8.34 -5.16 12.55
C GLY A 38 -7.75 -3.86 12.02
N TYR A 39 -7.98 -3.55 10.74
CA TYR A 39 -7.60 -2.25 10.18
C TYR A 39 -8.36 -1.13 10.91
N VAL A 40 -7.65 -0.04 11.19
CA VAL A 40 -8.20 1.16 11.81
C VAL A 40 -8.03 2.35 10.87
N SER A 41 -8.96 3.31 10.94
CA SER A 41 -8.84 4.58 10.24
C SER A 41 -8.16 5.61 11.15
N ILE A 42 -7.16 6.31 10.62
CA ILE A 42 -6.43 7.40 11.27
C ILE A 42 -6.28 8.56 10.29
N MET A 43 -6.32 9.81 10.75
CA MET A 43 -6.05 10.93 9.84
C MET A 43 -4.58 10.91 9.42
N GLY A 44 -4.30 11.21 8.15
CA GLY A 44 -2.92 11.20 7.64
C GLY A 44 -1.97 12.09 8.46
N GLN A 45 -2.43 13.26 8.91
CA GLN A 45 -1.61 14.14 9.74
C GLN A 45 -1.24 13.51 11.09
N GLU A 46 -2.17 12.83 11.75
CA GLU A 46 -1.93 12.12 13.01
C GLU A 46 -0.97 10.94 12.80
N TYR A 47 -1.17 10.19 11.72
CA TYR A 47 -0.27 9.11 11.34
C TYR A 47 1.17 9.61 11.08
N ASN A 48 1.32 10.75 10.40
CA ASN A 48 2.62 11.37 10.18
C ASN A 48 3.29 11.77 11.50
N LEU A 49 2.54 12.35 12.44
CA LEU A 49 3.04 12.72 13.77
C LEU A 49 3.52 11.48 14.56
N LEU A 50 2.78 10.37 14.47
CA LEU A 50 3.20 9.10 15.07
C LEU A 50 4.52 8.62 14.49
N ILE A 51 4.66 8.60 13.16
CA ILE A 51 5.91 8.19 12.50
C ILE A 51 7.06 9.12 12.87
N GLU A 52 6.83 10.44 12.90
CA GLU A 52 7.85 11.42 13.28
C GLU A 52 8.31 11.30 14.72
N SER A 53 7.45 10.85 15.63
CA SER A 53 7.79 10.62 17.04
C SER A 53 8.76 9.46 17.25
N LEU A 54 8.86 8.53 16.29
CA LEU A 54 9.73 7.36 16.38
C LEU A 54 11.19 7.73 16.08
N SER A 55 12.11 7.07 16.80
CA SER A 55 13.53 7.07 16.44
C SER A 55 13.76 6.26 15.17
N SER A 56 14.83 6.55 14.44
CA SER A 56 15.19 5.77 13.24
C SER A 56 15.38 4.28 13.53
N THR A 57 15.88 3.94 14.73
CA THR A 57 16.00 2.54 15.18
C THR A 57 14.64 1.87 15.36
N LYS A 58 13.68 2.56 15.97
CA LYS A 58 12.31 2.04 16.15
C LYS A 58 11.56 1.91 14.84
N ILE A 59 11.79 2.83 13.90
CA ILE A 59 11.25 2.73 12.54
C ILE A 59 11.77 1.47 11.85
N ALA A 60 13.07 1.20 11.90
CA ALA A 60 13.65 0.01 11.28
C ALA A 60 13.13 -1.28 11.93
N GLU A 61 13.03 -1.34 13.27
CA GLU A 61 12.46 -2.48 13.99
C GLU A 61 10.99 -2.74 13.57
N LEU A 62 10.17 -1.69 13.54
CA LEU A 62 8.78 -1.78 13.12
C LEU A 62 8.66 -2.22 11.66
N ALA A 63 9.46 -1.62 10.77
CA ALA A 63 9.45 -1.94 9.34
C ALA A 63 9.80 -3.39 9.07
N ARG A 64 10.81 -3.95 9.77
CA ARG A 64 11.15 -5.38 9.65
C ARG A 64 10.04 -6.28 10.17
N HIS A 65 9.44 -5.95 11.31
CA HIS A 65 8.32 -6.74 11.85
C HIS A 65 7.15 -6.78 10.85
N VAL A 66 6.79 -5.63 10.28
CA VAL A 66 5.73 -5.52 9.27
C VAL A 66 6.11 -6.24 7.98
N GLY A 67 7.32 -6.03 7.48
CA GLY A 67 7.81 -6.61 6.23
C GLY A 67 7.89 -8.13 6.26
N VAL A 68 8.42 -8.72 7.33
CA VAL A 68 8.63 -10.18 7.44
C VAL A 68 7.34 -10.91 7.78
N LEU A 69 6.55 -10.38 8.71
CA LEU A 69 5.38 -11.08 9.25
C LEU A 69 4.09 -10.60 8.58
N LYS A 70 3.75 -9.31 8.75
CA LYS A 70 2.43 -8.78 8.38
C LYS A 70 2.19 -8.79 6.88
N ASN A 71 3.18 -8.37 6.08
CA ASN A 71 3.05 -8.39 4.63
C ASN A 71 2.95 -9.82 4.10
N ARG A 72 3.69 -10.77 4.68
CA ARG A 72 3.61 -12.19 4.30
C ARG A 72 2.24 -12.79 4.64
N GLU A 73 1.73 -12.53 5.85
CA GLU A 73 0.37 -12.91 6.25
C GLU A 73 -0.67 -12.34 5.28
N GLY A 74 -0.55 -11.06 4.92
CA GLY A 74 -1.44 -10.40 3.97
C GLY A 74 -1.39 -11.02 2.57
N VAL A 75 -0.20 -11.24 2.01
CA VAL A 75 -0.04 -11.88 0.70
C VAL A 75 -0.66 -13.27 0.69
N LEU A 76 -0.36 -14.12 1.69
CA LEU A 76 -0.94 -15.45 1.80
C LEU A 76 -2.47 -15.42 1.97
N PHE A 77 -3.00 -14.41 2.66
CA PHE A 77 -4.44 -14.30 2.81
C PHE A 77 -5.14 -13.96 1.49
N TRP A 78 -4.68 -12.93 0.77
CA TRP A 78 -5.31 -12.46 -0.46
C TRP A 78 -4.99 -13.34 -1.67
N PHE A 79 -3.74 -13.79 -1.80
CA PHE A 79 -3.22 -14.47 -3.00
C PHE A 79 -2.90 -15.95 -2.78
N LYS A 80 -3.08 -16.48 -1.56
CA LYS A 80 -2.92 -17.91 -1.18
C LYS A 80 -1.51 -18.47 -1.24
N GLU A 81 -0.59 -17.79 -1.89
CA GLU A 81 0.81 -18.18 -1.97
C GLU A 81 1.74 -16.96 -1.90
N TRP A 82 2.94 -17.17 -1.35
CA TRP A 82 3.98 -16.16 -1.34
C TRP A 82 4.78 -16.22 -2.64
N SER A 83 4.78 -15.12 -3.38
CA SER A 83 5.62 -14.91 -4.55
C SER A 83 5.87 -13.41 -4.73
N ARG A 84 6.96 -13.04 -5.41
CA ARG A 84 7.25 -11.62 -5.72
C ARG A 84 6.10 -10.96 -6.49
N PRO A 85 5.53 -11.56 -7.56
CA PRO A 85 4.35 -10.99 -8.24
C PRO A 85 3.15 -10.77 -7.32
N ASN A 86 2.87 -11.71 -6.41
CA ASN A 86 1.77 -11.57 -5.45
C ASN A 86 2.05 -10.49 -4.41
N PHE A 87 3.31 -10.33 -3.98
CA PHE A 87 3.70 -9.23 -3.10
C PHE A 87 3.51 -7.85 -3.76
N LEU A 88 3.91 -7.69 -5.03
CA LEU A 88 3.69 -6.44 -5.77
C LEU A 88 2.20 -6.16 -5.98
N SER A 89 1.42 -7.20 -6.29
CA SER A 89 -0.04 -7.11 -6.39
C SER A 89 -0.68 -6.71 -5.05
N TYR A 90 -0.18 -7.26 -3.94
CA TYR A 90 -0.59 -6.88 -2.59
C TYR A 90 -0.23 -5.42 -2.27
N LEU A 91 0.98 -4.97 -2.62
CA LEU A 91 1.42 -3.59 -2.43
C LEU A 91 0.53 -2.61 -3.20
N SER A 92 0.22 -2.92 -4.47
CA SER A 92 -0.71 -2.12 -5.28
C SER A 92 -2.11 -2.09 -4.67
N LEU A 93 -2.61 -3.23 -4.18
CA LEU A 93 -3.90 -3.34 -3.49
C LEU A 93 -3.95 -2.48 -2.21
N GLN A 94 -2.88 -2.51 -1.40
CA GLN A 94 -2.76 -1.66 -0.21
C GLN A 94 -2.83 -0.19 -0.62
N CYS A 95 -2.00 0.25 -1.56
CA CYS A 95 -1.99 1.65 -2.03
C CYS A 95 -3.37 2.10 -2.51
N LYS A 96 -4.08 1.26 -3.29
CA LYS A 96 -5.42 1.52 -3.81
C LYS A 96 -6.46 1.79 -2.71
N TYR A 97 -6.42 1.04 -1.60
CA TYR A 97 -7.50 1.05 -0.61
C TYR A 97 -7.15 1.69 0.74
N THR A 98 -5.90 1.67 1.16
CA THR A 98 -5.44 2.31 2.41
C THR A 98 -4.85 3.69 2.20
N ARG A 99 -4.55 4.07 0.94
CA ARG A 99 -3.95 5.36 0.58
C ARG A 99 -2.62 5.64 1.31
N ILE A 100 -1.86 4.59 1.60
CA ILE A 100 -0.50 4.69 2.16
C ILE A 100 0.48 5.39 1.20
N ALA A 101 0.25 5.24 -0.11
CA ALA A 101 0.97 5.92 -1.17
C ALA A 101 0.12 5.86 -2.47
N GLU A 102 0.42 6.75 -3.40
CA GLU A 102 0.04 6.62 -4.81
C GLU A 102 1.01 5.65 -5.48
N TYR A 103 0.46 4.64 -6.17
CA TYR A 103 1.22 3.59 -6.81
C TYR A 103 1.28 3.81 -8.32
N GLU A 104 2.48 3.91 -8.86
CA GLU A 104 2.74 3.97 -10.30
C GLU A 104 3.72 2.87 -10.71
N SER A 105 3.45 2.21 -11.83
CA SER A 105 4.32 1.16 -12.37
C SER A 105 4.57 1.41 -13.85
N THR A 106 5.84 1.43 -14.23
CA THR A 106 6.28 1.59 -15.62
C THR A 106 7.18 0.40 -15.98
N ASN A 107 6.97 -0.16 -17.17
CA ASN A 107 7.86 -1.18 -17.72
C ASN A 107 8.81 -0.53 -18.73
N ASP A 108 10.11 -0.70 -18.52
CA ASP A 108 11.18 -0.23 -19.41
C ASP A 108 12.01 -1.45 -19.85
N GLY A 109 11.59 -2.06 -20.97
CA GLY A 109 12.14 -3.33 -21.45
C GLY A 109 11.96 -4.45 -20.42
N ASP A 110 13.08 -5.02 -19.96
CA ASP A 110 13.11 -6.09 -18.95
C ASP A 110 13.04 -5.58 -17.51
N ARG A 111 12.99 -4.25 -17.30
CA ARG A 111 12.96 -3.64 -15.96
C ARG A 111 11.56 -3.12 -15.64
N THR A 112 11.12 -3.38 -14.41
CA THR A 112 9.91 -2.75 -13.86
C THR A 112 10.32 -1.68 -12.85
N LEU A 113 9.84 -0.45 -13.05
CA LEU A 113 9.98 0.65 -12.11
C LEU A 113 8.66 0.86 -11.39
N ILE A 114 8.67 0.75 -10.07
CA ILE A 114 7.52 1.04 -9.21
C ILE A 114 7.84 2.28 -8.40
N ASN A 115 7.00 3.30 -8.50
CA ASN A 115 7.09 4.52 -7.69
C ASN A 115 5.92 4.57 -6.71
N LEU A 116 6.25 4.82 -5.44
CA LEU A 116 5.31 5.04 -4.37
C LEU A 116 5.44 6.49 -3.92
N HIS A 117 4.50 7.35 -4.28
CA HIS A 117 4.48 8.75 -3.87
C HIS A 117 3.56 8.96 -2.68
N HIS A 118 3.95 9.78 -1.70
CA HIS A 118 3.12 10.04 -0.53
C HIS A 118 3.30 11.46 0.02
N SER A 119 2.36 11.93 0.85
CA SER A 119 2.41 13.26 1.46
C SER A 119 3.04 13.32 2.86
N PHE A 120 3.54 12.18 3.35
CA PHE A 120 4.23 12.05 4.65
C PHE A 120 5.71 12.41 4.59
N SER A 121 6.37 12.40 5.75
CA SER A 121 7.77 12.78 5.90
C SER A 121 8.77 11.75 5.33
N LYS A 122 10.05 12.14 5.27
CA LYS A 122 11.17 11.26 4.90
C LYS A 122 11.30 10.03 5.80
N LYS A 123 10.93 10.14 7.09
CA LYS A 123 10.91 8.98 8.01
C LYS A 123 9.90 7.94 7.55
N TYR A 124 8.78 8.38 6.99
CA TYR A 124 7.80 7.48 6.40
C TYR A 124 8.30 6.83 5.11
N SER A 125 9.01 7.57 4.25
CA SER A 125 9.67 6.98 3.07
C SER A 125 10.66 5.88 3.49
N SER A 126 11.45 6.15 4.53
CA SER A 126 12.39 5.19 5.10
C SER A 126 11.66 3.95 5.65
N TYR A 127 10.54 4.14 6.34
CA TYR A 127 9.69 3.06 6.85
C TYR A 127 9.17 2.17 5.71
N ILE A 128 8.60 2.74 4.64
CA ILE A 128 8.11 1.99 3.47
C ILE A 128 9.25 1.21 2.81
N ALA A 129 10.39 1.87 2.55
CA ALA A 129 11.53 1.26 1.88
C ALA A 129 12.04 0.03 2.66
N GLU A 130 12.16 0.15 3.98
CA GLU A 130 12.58 -0.96 4.84
C GLU A 130 11.53 -2.07 4.95
N CYS A 131 10.23 -1.74 4.94
CA CYS A 131 9.16 -2.75 4.90
C CYS A 131 9.26 -3.61 3.63
N ILE A 132 9.45 -2.96 2.49
CA ILE A 132 9.56 -3.61 1.18
C ILE A 132 10.82 -4.46 1.12
N ARG A 133 11.96 -3.90 1.56
CA ARG A 133 13.23 -4.63 1.64
C ARG A 133 13.06 -5.90 2.48
N ALA A 134 12.56 -5.76 3.71
CA ALA A 134 12.35 -6.89 4.62
C ALA A 134 11.35 -7.93 4.09
N SER A 135 10.32 -7.52 3.35
CA SER A 135 9.41 -8.44 2.68
C SER A 135 10.15 -9.27 1.61
N LEU A 136 11.02 -8.63 0.83
CA LEU A 136 11.67 -9.25 -0.32
C LEU A 136 13.01 -9.93 0.01
N GLU A 137 13.57 -9.72 1.20
CA GLU A 137 14.78 -10.41 1.71
C GLU A 137 14.66 -11.95 1.69
N SER A 138 13.44 -12.49 1.81
CA SER A 138 13.21 -13.95 1.75
C SER A 138 13.17 -14.51 0.33
N SER A 139 13.05 -13.66 -0.69
CA SER A 139 13.17 -14.07 -2.09
C SER A 139 14.63 -14.01 -2.51
N SER A 140 15.17 -15.14 -2.98
CA SER A 140 16.58 -15.35 -3.37
C SER A 140 17.04 -14.56 -4.61
N GLU A 141 16.33 -13.49 -4.97
CA GLU A 141 16.62 -12.63 -6.12
C GLU A 141 17.19 -11.29 -5.61
N SER A 142 18.52 -11.19 -5.66
CA SER A 142 19.34 -10.17 -5.01
C SER A 142 19.43 -8.80 -5.70
N ASP A 143 18.66 -8.53 -6.76
CA ASP A 143 18.84 -7.36 -7.63
C ASP A 143 17.80 -6.24 -7.46
N GLN A 144 17.25 -6.08 -6.25
CA GLN A 144 16.28 -5.01 -6.01
C GLN A 144 16.97 -3.73 -5.53
N ASN A 145 17.01 -2.73 -6.39
CA ASN A 145 17.45 -1.40 -5.99
C ASN A 145 16.24 -0.60 -5.48
N ILE A 146 16.19 -0.40 -4.16
CA ILE A 146 15.19 0.44 -3.50
C ILE A 146 15.83 1.78 -3.18
N THR A 147 15.34 2.84 -3.83
CA THR A 147 15.76 4.22 -3.60
C THR A 147 14.71 4.97 -2.81
N CYS A 148 15.15 5.71 -1.79
CA CYS A 148 14.29 6.48 -0.91
C CYS A 148 14.58 7.98 -1.09
N ASN A 149 13.55 8.75 -1.41
CA ASN A 149 13.57 10.21 -1.41
C ASN A 149 12.75 10.74 -0.23
N ASP A 150 12.51 12.06 -0.16
CA ASP A 150 11.83 12.67 0.98
C ASP A 150 10.32 12.35 1.04
N ASN A 151 9.70 12.09 -0.10
CA ASN A 151 8.27 11.84 -0.23
C ASN A 151 7.94 10.73 -1.26
N SER A 152 8.94 9.94 -1.63
CA SER A 152 8.75 8.82 -2.54
C SER A 152 9.73 7.68 -2.29
N VAL A 153 9.29 6.47 -2.64
CA VAL A 153 10.11 5.26 -2.67
C VAL A 153 10.01 4.65 -4.07
N THR A 154 11.16 4.40 -4.68
CA THR A 154 11.26 3.78 -6.00
C THR A 154 11.88 2.39 -5.88
N LEU A 155 11.25 1.40 -6.49
CA LEU A 155 11.75 0.05 -6.61
C LEU A 155 12.12 -0.18 -8.09
N SER A 156 13.37 -0.55 -8.35
CA SER A 156 13.80 -1.09 -9.63
C SER A 156 13.91 -2.59 -9.54
N LEU A 157 13.16 -3.28 -10.40
CA LEU A 157 12.87 -4.70 -10.36
C LEU A 157 13.23 -5.38 -11.67
#